data_AF-A0A087UWE2-F1
#
_entry.id   AF-A0A087UWE2-F1
#
_cell.length_a   1.000
_cell.length_b   1.000
_cell.length_c   1.000
_cell.angle_alpha   90.00
_cell.angle_beta   90.00
_cell.angle_gamma   90.00
#
_symmetry.space_group_name_H-M   'P 1'
#
loop_
_entity.id
_entity.type
_entity.pdbx_description
1 polymer ?
#
loop_
_entity_poly.entity_id
_entity_poly.type
_entity_poly.pdbx_seq_one_letter_code
_entity_poly.pdbx_strand_id
1 'polypeptide(L)'
;MEDKAVESRIQEYSTKLKNLKVTDANELNKLVDQINELNANSACFENKVTEDMLLNIAKLIPPGNDHIISKFSSLIYFLIIKQKVVLHATCIESLSAFMISAIRMSGEWVLNDLLIALSALLSGNTDKVVTLHENLIGKNGVLVQLLIPSKFDKSVHFNAFNC
;
A
#
# COMPACT_ATOMS: atom_id res chain seq x y z
N MET A 1 -22.97 -17.71 -2.77
CA MET A 1 -23.94 -16.65 -2.41
C MET A 1 -23.26 -15.57 -1.58
N GLU A 2 -22.31 -15.96 -0.72
CA GLU A 2 -21.44 -15.09 0.07
C GLU A 2 -20.51 -14.21 -0.80
N ASP A 3 -19.92 -14.75 -1.87
CA ASP A 3 -19.00 -14.01 -2.75
C ASP A 3 -19.66 -12.79 -3.42
N LYS A 4 -20.91 -12.91 -3.88
CA LYS A 4 -21.65 -11.78 -4.47
C LYS A 4 -21.94 -10.66 -3.48
N ALA A 5 -22.13 -11.00 -2.19
CA ALA A 5 -22.36 -10.01 -1.15
C ALA A 5 -21.07 -9.24 -0.82
N VAL A 6 -19.92 -9.93 -0.85
CA VAL A 6 -18.59 -9.35 -0.67
C VAL A 6 -18.26 -8.38 -1.80
N GLU A 7 -18.42 -8.83 -3.06
CA GLU A 7 -18.20 -7.99 -4.24
C GLU A 7 -19.06 -6.71 -4.21
N SER A 8 -20.35 -6.84 -3.83
CA SER A 8 -21.24 -5.69 -3.68
C SER A 8 -20.75 -4.69 -2.63
N ARG A 9 -20.19 -5.15 -1.51
CA ARG A 9 -19.67 -4.28 -0.43
C ARG A 9 -18.38 -3.57 -0.85
N ILE A 10 -17.50 -4.26 -1.58
CA ILE A 10 -16.28 -3.63 -2.13
C ILE A 10 -16.66 -2.52 -3.12
N GLN A 11 -17.64 -2.78 -3.97
CA GLN A 11 -18.14 -1.78 -4.91
C GLN A 11 -18.73 -0.57 -4.17
N GLU A 12 -19.45 -0.80 -3.08
CA GLU A 12 -19.97 0.26 -2.20
C GLU A 12 -18.82 1.08 -1.59
N TYR A 13 -17.80 0.44 -1.00
CA TYR A 13 -16.66 1.13 -0.42
C TYR A 13 -15.84 1.89 -1.45
N SER A 14 -15.62 1.31 -2.64
CA SER A 14 -14.96 1.99 -3.76
C SER A 14 -15.73 3.24 -4.18
N THR A 15 -17.06 3.17 -4.21
CA THR A 15 -17.92 4.33 -4.50
C THR A 15 -17.84 5.40 -3.40
N LYS A 16 -17.82 5.00 -2.12
CA LYS A 16 -17.63 5.93 -0.99
C LYS A 16 -16.27 6.63 -1.07
N LEU A 17 -15.20 5.89 -1.35
CA LEU A 17 -13.85 6.44 -1.53
C LEU A 17 -13.79 7.45 -2.68
N LYS A 18 -14.43 7.17 -3.82
CA LYS A 18 -14.48 8.10 -4.97
C LYS A 18 -15.16 9.44 -4.62
N ASN A 19 -16.10 9.42 -3.69
CA ASN A 19 -16.85 10.60 -3.26
C ASN A 19 -16.27 11.28 -2.01
N LEU A 20 -15.26 10.66 -1.38
CA LEU A 20 -14.67 11.19 -0.16
C LEU A 20 -13.79 12.41 -0.46
N LYS A 21 -13.91 13.44 0.37
CA LYS A 21 -13.02 14.60 0.29
C LYS A 21 -11.72 14.29 1.03
N VAL A 22 -10.59 14.76 0.49
CA VAL A 22 -9.24 14.59 1.07
C VAL A 22 -9.14 15.05 2.53
N THR A 23 -10.01 15.94 2.99
CA THR A 23 -10.01 16.47 4.35
C THR A 23 -10.62 15.54 5.41
N ASP A 24 -11.28 14.43 5.02
CA ASP A 24 -12.00 13.58 5.95
C ASP A 24 -11.19 12.33 6.37
N ALA A 25 -10.10 12.57 7.11
CA ALA A 25 -9.19 11.52 7.56
C ALA A 25 -9.86 10.48 8.47
N ASN A 26 -10.87 10.88 9.24
CA ASN A 26 -11.60 9.98 10.13
C ASN A 26 -12.48 9.01 9.35
N GLU A 27 -13.21 9.50 8.35
CA GLU A 27 -14.03 8.64 7.50
C GLU A 27 -13.15 7.75 6.63
N LEU A 28 -12.02 8.24 6.12
CA LEU A 28 -11.04 7.42 5.43
C LEU A 28 -10.53 6.28 6.32
N ASN A 29 -10.14 6.59 7.57
CA ASN A 29 -9.68 5.57 8.50
C ASN A 29 -10.73 4.47 8.71
N LYS A 30 -12.00 4.84 8.92
CA LYS A 30 -13.09 3.87 9.08
C LYS A 30 -13.29 3.01 7.84
N LEU A 31 -13.23 3.59 6.64
CA LEU A 31 -13.36 2.83 5.40
C LEU A 31 -12.21 1.84 5.24
N VAL A 32 -10.98 2.24 5.54
CA VAL A 32 -9.82 1.34 5.51
C VAL A 32 -9.96 0.21 6.53
N ASP A 33 -10.45 0.49 7.74
CA ASP A 33 -10.74 -0.54 8.75
C ASP A 33 -11.78 -1.55 8.25
N GLN A 34 -12.90 -1.08 7.70
CA GLN A 34 -13.97 -1.91 7.15
C GLN A 34 -13.50 -2.78 5.97
N ILE A 35 -12.64 -2.24 5.11
CA ILE A 35 -12.06 -3.00 3.99
C ILE A 35 -11.12 -4.09 4.52
N ASN A 36 -10.27 -3.77 5.49
CA ASN A 36 -9.37 -4.76 6.10
C ASN A 36 -10.14 -5.89 6.79
N GLU A 37 -11.21 -5.57 7.51
CA GLU A 37 -12.11 -6.57 8.10
C GLU A 37 -12.78 -7.45 7.04
N LEU A 38 -13.22 -6.87 5.92
CA LEU A 38 -13.84 -7.63 4.84
C LEU A 38 -12.85 -8.61 4.19
N ASN A 39 -11.62 -8.16 3.95
CA ASN A 39 -10.55 -8.93 3.33
C ASN A 39 -10.13 -10.12 4.18
N ALA A 40 -10.09 -9.96 5.51
CA ALA A 40 -9.78 -11.06 6.42
C ALA A 40 -10.79 -12.22 6.30
N ASN A 41 -12.03 -11.93 5.87
CA ASN A 41 -13.15 -12.85 5.92
C ASN A 41 -13.58 -13.40 4.54
N SER A 42 -13.03 -12.91 3.42
CA SER A 42 -13.51 -13.30 2.09
C SER A 42 -12.49 -13.08 0.97
N ALA A 43 -12.55 -13.96 -0.04
CA ALA A 43 -11.64 -14.01 -1.17
C ALA A 43 -12.40 -14.00 -2.49
N CYS A 44 -12.66 -12.81 -3.05
CA CYS A 44 -12.89 -12.63 -4.49
C CYS A 44 -12.84 -11.13 -4.79
N PHE A 45 -11.79 -10.69 -5.48
CA PHE A 45 -11.60 -9.29 -5.84
C PHE A 45 -11.48 -9.19 -7.35
N GLU A 46 -12.38 -8.44 -7.98
CA GLU A 46 -12.16 -8.03 -9.36
C GLU A 46 -10.98 -7.05 -9.40
N ASN A 47 -9.92 -7.39 -10.14
CA ASN A 47 -8.65 -6.65 -10.16
C ASN A 47 -8.87 -5.14 -10.38
N LYS A 48 -9.76 -4.74 -11.30
CA LYS A 48 -9.99 -3.33 -11.63
C LYS A 48 -10.62 -2.55 -10.47
N VAL A 49 -11.61 -3.12 -9.79
CA VAL A 49 -12.28 -2.46 -8.66
C VAL A 49 -11.29 -2.31 -7.49
N THR A 50 -10.45 -3.31 -7.28
CA THR A 50 -9.40 -3.29 -6.24
C THR A 50 -8.31 -2.26 -6.56
N GLU A 51 -7.87 -2.16 -7.80
CA GLU A 51 -6.91 -1.13 -8.22
C GLU A 51 -7.47 0.28 -8.02
N ASP A 52 -8.69 0.53 -8.49
CA ASP A 52 -9.39 1.80 -8.28
C ASP A 52 -9.46 2.14 -6.78
N MET A 53 -9.81 1.16 -5.95
CA MET A 53 -9.90 1.32 -4.50
C MET A 53 -8.54 1.68 -3.89
N LEU A 54 -7.49 0.91 -4.19
CA LEU A 54 -6.14 1.15 -3.66
C LEU A 54 -5.62 2.53 -4.07
N LEU A 55 -5.79 2.91 -5.34
CA LEU A 55 -5.35 4.20 -5.86
C LEU A 55 -6.13 5.36 -5.23
N ASN A 56 -7.43 5.20 -4.97
CA ASN A 56 -8.21 6.22 -4.29
C ASN A 56 -7.81 6.37 -2.82
N ILE A 57 -7.56 5.27 -2.11
CA ILE A 57 -7.05 5.35 -0.73
C ILE A 57 -5.70 6.08 -0.71
N ALA A 58 -4.74 5.68 -1.56
CA ALA A 58 -3.43 6.31 -1.62
C ALA A 58 -3.49 7.83 -1.86
N LYS A 59 -4.44 8.30 -2.69
CA LYS A 59 -4.67 9.74 -2.95
C LYS A 59 -5.29 10.49 -1.77
N LEU A 60 -6.06 9.81 -0.92
CA LEU A 60 -6.80 10.41 0.17
C LEU A 60 -6.03 10.43 1.49
N ILE A 61 -5.00 9.59 1.63
CA ILE A 61 -4.18 9.54 2.85
C ILE A 61 -3.49 10.90 3.06
N PRO A 62 -3.75 11.60 4.18
CA PRO A 62 -3.05 12.84 4.50
C PRO A 62 -1.56 12.57 4.74
N PRO A 63 -0.66 13.47 4.28
CA PRO A 63 0.77 13.36 4.58
C PRO A 63 1.03 13.25 6.09
N GLY A 64 1.87 12.28 6.48
CA GLY A 64 2.23 12.05 7.89
C GLY A 64 1.16 11.34 8.74
N ASN A 65 0.04 10.89 8.15
CA ASN A 65 -0.91 10.05 8.88
C ASN A 65 -0.46 8.58 8.90
N ASP A 66 0.58 8.32 9.70
CA ASP A 66 1.24 7.01 9.79
C ASP A 66 0.28 5.88 10.20
N HIS A 67 -0.78 6.16 10.96
CA HIS A 67 -1.79 5.18 11.33
C HIS A 67 -2.57 4.65 10.13
N ILE A 68 -3.04 5.53 9.24
CA ILE A 68 -3.74 5.09 8.02
C ILE A 68 -2.74 4.42 7.07
N ILE A 69 -1.50 4.92 6.99
CA ILE A 69 -0.43 4.32 6.18
C ILE A 69 -0.14 2.87 6.61
N SER A 70 -0.02 2.60 7.91
CA SER A 70 0.19 1.24 8.44
C SER A 70 -0.94 0.28 8.03
N LYS A 71 -2.20 0.73 8.18
CA LYS A 71 -3.39 -0.05 7.79
C LYS A 71 -3.47 -0.28 6.28
N PHE A 72 -3.11 0.73 5.49
CA PHE A 72 -3.08 0.64 4.03
C PHE A 72 -1.95 -0.27 3.54
N SER A 73 -0.81 -0.26 4.21
CA SER A 73 0.31 -1.15 3.91
C SER A 73 -0.08 -2.61 4.17
N SER A 74 -0.75 -2.87 5.29
CA SER A 74 -1.32 -4.19 5.61
C SER A 74 -2.33 -4.65 4.55
N LEU A 75 -3.20 -3.75 4.09
CA LEU A 75 -4.17 -4.00 3.02
C LEU A 75 -3.48 -4.44 1.72
N ILE A 76 -2.47 -3.70 1.27
CA ILE A 76 -1.72 -4.01 0.05
C ILE A 76 -1.04 -5.37 0.15
N TYR A 77 -0.31 -5.61 1.25
CA TYR A 77 0.36 -6.89 1.47
C TYR A 77 -0.63 -8.05 1.43
N PHE A 78 -1.77 -7.92 2.11
CA PHE A 78 -2.78 -8.97 2.15
C PHE A 78 -3.36 -9.25 0.76
N LEU A 79 -3.74 -8.22 0.00
CA LEU A 79 -4.30 -8.40 -1.34
C LEU A 79 -3.31 -9.06 -2.31
N ILE A 80 -2.05 -8.63 -2.30
CA ILE A 80 -1.05 -9.14 -3.24
C ILE A 80 -0.56 -10.53 -2.82
N ILE A 81 -0.16 -10.71 -1.56
CA ILE A 81 0.51 -11.93 -1.11
C ILE A 81 -0.48 -13.01 -0.70
N LYS A 82 -1.55 -12.65 0.03
CA LYS A 82 -2.52 -13.63 0.55
C LYS A 82 -3.62 -13.93 -0.47
N GLN A 83 -4.17 -12.89 -1.09
CA GLN A 83 -5.26 -13.02 -2.07
C GLN A 83 -4.77 -13.20 -3.51
N LYS A 84 -3.46 -13.05 -3.77
CA LYS A 84 -2.86 -13.20 -5.10
C LYS A 84 -3.51 -12.30 -6.16
N VAL A 85 -3.97 -11.12 -5.75
CA VAL A 85 -4.53 -10.12 -6.67
C VAL A 85 -3.41 -9.67 -7.61
N VAL A 86 -3.67 -9.77 -8.91
CA VAL A 86 -2.72 -9.35 -9.95
C VAL A 86 -3.06 -7.93 -10.37
N LEU A 87 -2.14 -7.01 -10.12
CA LEU A 87 -2.29 -5.60 -10.47
C LEU A 87 -1.65 -5.27 -11.82
N HIS A 88 -2.23 -4.32 -12.55
CA HIS A 88 -1.67 -3.75 -13.77
C HIS A 88 -0.40 -2.93 -13.45
N ALA A 89 0.49 -2.84 -14.44
CA ALA A 89 1.77 -2.14 -14.31
C ALA A 89 1.63 -0.68 -13.83
N THR A 90 0.65 0.06 -14.36
CA THR A 90 0.38 1.45 -13.97
C THR A 90 -0.07 1.60 -12.52
N CYS A 91 -0.83 0.63 -12.00
CA CYS A 91 -1.23 0.60 -10.60
C CYS A 91 -0.03 0.30 -9.70
N ILE A 92 0.77 -0.70 -10.06
CA ILE A 92 2.01 -1.06 -9.34
C ILE A 92 2.94 0.14 -9.25
N GLU A 93 3.24 0.79 -10.38
CA GLU A 93 4.08 1.98 -10.43
C GLU A 93 3.55 3.11 -9.54
N SER A 94 2.24 3.39 -9.61
CA SER A 94 1.62 4.45 -8.80
C SER A 94 1.67 4.14 -7.30
N LEU A 95 1.39 2.90 -6.89
CA LEU A 95 1.43 2.49 -5.49
C LEU A 95 2.88 2.44 -4.97
N SER A 96 3.83 1.97 -5.77
CA SER A 96 5.25 2.02 -5.43
C SER A 96 5.75 3.46 -5.27
N ALA A 97 5.33 4.38 -6.13
CA ALA A 97 5.65 5.81 -5.98
C ALA A 97 5.08 6.39 -4.67
N PHE A 98 3.83 6.02 -4.33
CA PHE A 98 3.24 6.39 -3.03
C PHE A 98 4.06 5.84 -1.86
N MET A 99 4.43 4.55 -1.89
CA MET A 99 5.22 3.91 -0.82
C MET A 99 6.58 4.59 -0.63
N ILE A 100 7.28 4.90 -1.72
CA ILE A 100 8.55 5.65 -1.69
C ILE A 100 8.36 7.01 -1.02
N SER A 101 7.29 7.73 -1.38
CA SER A 101 6.98 9.04 -0.76
C SER A 101 6.66 8.89 0.72
N ALA A 102 5.87 7.89 1.11
CA ALA A 102 5.51 7.64 2.50
C ALA A 102 6.73 7.27 3.35
N ILE A 103 7.61 6.40 2.85
CA ILE A 103 8.87 6.05 3.52
C ILE A 103 9.74 7.28 3.83
N ARG A 104 9.73 8.29 2.95
CA ARG A 104 10.50 9.53 3.15
C ARG A 104 9.90 10.45 4.23
N MET A 105 8.61 10.33 4.52
CA MET A 105 7.86 11.29 5.34
C MET A 105 7.39 10.72 6.68
N SER A 106 7.31 9.40 6.79
CA SER A 106 6.77 8.71 7.95
C SER A 106 7.76 8.53 9.09
N GLY A 107 7.24 8.34 10.31
CA GLY A 107 8.01 7.95 11.47
C GLY A 107 8.53 6.51 11.39
N GLU A 108 9.57 6.21 12.16
CA GLU A 108 10.26 4.91 12.11
C GLU A 108 9.34 3.71 12.38
N TRP A 109 8.34 3.89 13.25
CA TRP A 109 7.45 2.80 13.68
C TRP A 109 6.63 2.18 12.55
N VAL A 110 6.31 2.94 11.48
CA VAL A 110 5.52 2.44 10.33
C VAL A 110 6.40 1.96 9.17
N LEU A 111 7.73 2.18 9.22
CA LEU A 111 8.63 1.84 8.12
C LEU A 111 8.61 0.34 7.80
N ASN A 112 8.49 -0.53 8.80
CA ASN A 112 8.40 -1.97 8.55
C ASN A 112 7.16 -2.34 7.74
N ASP A 113 6.00 -1.76 8.05
CA ASP A 113 4.76 -2.02 7.30
C ASP A 113 4.89 -1.54 5.85
N LEU A 114 5.43 -0.33 5.67
CA LEU A 114 5.69 0.25 4.35
C LEU A 114 6.62 -0.62 3.50
N LEU A 115 7.72 -1.12 4.08
CA LEU A 115 8.68 -1.97 3.40
C LEU A 115 8.10 -3.35 3.05
N ILE A 116 7.31 -3.93 3.95
CA ILE A 116 6.60 -5.20 3.68
C ILE A 116 5.60 -5.02 2.53
N ALA A 117 4.86 -3.91 2.49
CA ALA A 117 3.95 -3.62 1.39
C ALA A 117 4.69 -3.32 0.07
N LEU A 118 5.82 -2.60 0.14
CA LEU A 118 6.65 -2.30 -1.03
C LEU A 118 7.27 -3.57 -1.62
N SER A 119 7.87 -4.43 -0.79
CA SER A 119 8.41 -5.72 -1.26
C SER A 119 7.33 -6.58 -1.94
N ALA A 120 6.09 -6.58 -1.42
CA ALA A 120 4.98 -7.28 -2.07
C ALA A 120 4.65 -6.71 -3.46
N LEU A 121 4.64 -5.38 -3.61
CA LEU A 121 4.44 -4.73 -4.91
C LEU A 121 5.57 -5.06 -5.89
N LEU A 122 6.82 -5.06 -5.43
CA LEU A 122 8.00 -5.27 -6.27
C LEU A 122 8.23 -6.73 -6.65
N SER A 123 7.80 -7.67 -5.82
CA SER A 123 8.02 -9.11 -6.02
C SER A 123 7.43 -9.58 -7.36
N GLY A 124 8.31 -9.92 -8.31
CA GLY A 124 7.93 -10.33 -9.67
C GLY A 124 7.47 -9.19 -10.58
N ASN A 125 7.65 -7.93 -10.18
CA ASN A 125 7.18 -6.74 -10.89
C ASN A 125 8.24 -5.63 -11.03
N THR A 126 9.52 -5.93 -10.78
CA THR A 126 10.60 -4.93 -10.79
C THR A 126 10.81 -4.27 -12.15
N ASP A 127 10.44 -4.96 -13.23
CA ASP A 127 10.41 -4.47 -14.61
C ASP A 127 9.32 -3.42 -14.85
N LYS A 128 8.25 -3.41 -14.03
CA LYS A 128 7.12 -2.47 -14.14
C LYS A 128 7.39 -1.14 -13.44
N VAL A 129 8.51 -1.01 -12.71
CA VAL A 129 8.85 0.19 -11.91
C VAL A 129 10.21 0.80 -12.29
N VAL A 130 10.68 0.59 -13.52
CA VAL A 130 11.99 1.08 -14.00
C VAL A 130 12.16 2.59 -13.80
N THR A 131 11.11 3.37 -13.98
CA THR A 131 11.07 4.82 -13.74
C THR A 131 11.37 5.21 -12.28
N LEU A 132 11.15 4.30 -11.34
CA LEU A 132 11.34 4.50 -9.91
C LEU A 132 12.68 3.95 -9.39
N HIS A 133 13.47 3.26 -10.23
CA HIS A 133 14.72 2.62 -9.80
C HIS A 133 15.68 3.59 -9.12
N GLU A 134 15.88 4.79 -9.68
CA GLU A 134 16.74 5.81 -9.05
C GLU A 134 16.21 6.24 -7.67
N ASN A 135 14.89 6.31 -7.50
CA ASN A 135 14.28 6.66 -6.22
C ASN A 135 14.28 5.52 -5.20
N LEU A 136 14.42 4.27 -5.64
CA LEU A 136 14.49 3.07 -4.80
C LEU A 136 15.93 2.76 -4.39
N ILE A 137 16.81 2.57 -5.37
CA ILE A 137 18.16 2.02 -5.21
C ILE A 137 19.28 2.94 -5.72
N GLY A 138 18.94 4.12 -6.24
CA GLY A 138 19.94 5.14 -6.58
C GLY A 138 20.70 5.63 -5.34
N LYS A 139 21.70 6.50 -5.55
CA LYS A 139 22.56 7.00 -4.46
C LYS A 139 21.75 7.60 -3.29
N ASN A 140 20.64 8.26 -3.62
CA ASN A 140 19.70 8.87 -2.66
C ASN A 140 18.36 8.11 -2.61
N GLY A 141 18.37 6.86 -3.06
CA GLY A 141 17.21 5.99 -3.09
C GLY A 141 16.78 5.59 -1.68
N VAL A 142 15.48 5.42 -1.48
CA VAL A 142 14.93 5.20 -0.12
C VAL A 142 15.49 3.94 0.53
N LEU A 143 15.66 2.85 -0.22
CA LEU A 143 16.18 1.59 0.33
C LEU A 143 17.64 1.73 0.75
N VAL A 144 18.46 2.41 -0.07
CA VAL A 144 19.87 2.69 0.24
C VAL A 144 20.00 3.55 1.50
N GLN A 145 19.14 4.56 1.64
CA GLN A 145 19.15 5.44 2.81
C GLN A 145 18.71 4.74 4.10
N LEU A 146 17.85 3.73 4.00
CA LEU A 146 17.41 2.90 5.12
C LEU A 146 18.46 1.87 5.55
N LEU A 147 19.41 1.52 4.67
CA LEU A 147 20.50 0.58 4.97
C LEU A 147 21.73 1.25 5.60
N ILE A 148 21.70 2.56 5.83
CA ILE A 148 22.80 3.28 6.47
C ILE A 148 22.96 2.77 7.91
N PRO A 149 24.15 2.24 8.29
CA PRO A 149 24.38 1.71 9.63
C PRO A 149 24.06 2.72 10.73
N SER A 150 23.51 2.22 11.84
CA SER A 150 23.24 2.99 13.06
C SER A 150 22.13 4.05 12.95
N LYS A 151 21.43 4.15 11.81
CA LYS A 151 20.33 5.11 11.63
C LYS A 151 18.95 4.54 11.97
N PHE A 152 18.74 3.25 11.70
CA PHE A 152 17.46 2.59 11.93
C PHE A 152 17.65 1.24 12.63
N ASP A 153 16.55 0.73 13.20
CA ASP A 153 16.51 -0.59 13.79
C ASP A 153 16.82 -1.71 12.78
N LYS A 154 17.32 -2.83 13.29
CA LYS A 154 17.71 -4.00 12.47
C LYS A 154 16.55 -4.58 11.64
N SER A 155 15.31 -4.46 12.13
CA SER A 155 14.12 -4.91 11.40
C SER A 155 13.90 -4.09 10.13
N VAL A 156 14.06 -2.76 10.23
CA VAL A 156 13.97 -1.85 9.08
C VAL A 156 15.05 -2.17 8.06
N HIS A 157 16.30 -2.40 8.51
CA HIS A 157 17.38 -2.81 7.60
C HIS A 157 17.06 -4.13 6.89
N PHE A 158 16.58 -5.13 7.63
CA PHE A 158 16.22 -6.43 7.07
C PHE A 158 15.12 -6.30 6.02
N ASN A 159 14.05 -5.55 6.31
CA ASN A 159 12.95 -5.36 5.38
C ASN A 159 13.35 -4.50 4.17
N ALA A 160 14.21 -3.50 4.35
CA ALA A 160 14.74 -2.69 3.25
C ALA A 160 15.63 -3.51 2.31
N PHE A 161 16.40 -4.45 2.85
CA PHE A 161 17.21 -5.38 2.05
C PHE A 161 16.37 -6.40 1.27
N ASN A 162 15.21 -6.79 1.79
CA ASN A 162 14.32 -7.76 1.14
C ASN A 162 13.44 -7.14 0.03
N CYS A 163 13.35 -5.80 -0.03
CA CYS A 163 12.66 -5.08 -1.10
C CYS A 163 13.50 -5.09 -2.38
#